data_AF-A0A6V7INA1-F1
#
_entry.id   AF-A0A6V7INA1-F1
#
_cell.length_a   1.000
_cell.length_b   1.000
_cell.length_c   1.000
_cell.angle_alpha   90.00
_cell.angle_beta   90.00
_cell.angle_gamma   90.00
#
_symmetry.space_group_name_H-M   'P 1'
#
loop_
_entity.id
_entity.type
_entity.pdbx_description
1 polymer ?
#
loop_
_entity_poly.entity_id
_entity_poly.type
_entity_poly.pdbx_seq_one_letter_code
_entity_poly.pdbx_strand_id
1 'polypeptide(L)'
;YILTSEATDNATLNFLDRHEYFGLKKDNVRTFKQCMIPCYDFDGRILLDEKHKLSKAPDGNGGLYRALKISGVLDDMRRRGIRSVHAHSVDNILIKVADPIFIGYCVGKGADCGVKVVEKTEPNEAVGVVCQVDGVYRVVEYSEISKETSELRRPDGKLMFNAGNVCNHYFTVDFLVDVSNNHEKELDLHLAKKKIPFVDDNGLRHVPKAPNGIKVEKFVFDVFKYAKNFVAWEAPRDSEFSPLKNADSAGKDCPSTAKNDVLNLHKKWLLKAGVKSVVGEVEISPLLSYGGENLINLPDVINGPKVLE
;
A
#
# COMPACT_ATOMS: atom_id res chain seq x y z
N TYR A 1 4.34 2.68 12.98
CA TYR A 1 2.89 2.58 13.28
C TYR A 1 2.27 1.59 12.32
N ILE A 2 1.34 0.75 12.79
CA ILE A 2 0.72 -0.30 11.98
C ILE A 2 -0.80 -0.14 12.08
N LEU A 3 -1.45 0.23 10.97
CA LEU A 3 -2.91 0.29 10.91
C LEU A 3 -3.46 -1.13 10.77
N THR A 4 -4.30 -1.55 11.71
CA THR A 4 -4.98 -2.84 11.70
C THR A 4 -6.48 -2.66 11.50
N SER A 5 -7.21 -3.77 11.33
CA SER A 5 -8.67 -3.83 11.37
C SER A 5 -9.09 -4.71 12.55
N GLU A 6 -10.37 -4.73 12.90
CA GLU A 6 -10.88 -5.65 13.93
C GLU A 6 -10.51 -7.11 13.63
N ALA A 7 -10.50 -7.51 12.35
CA ALA A 7 -10.17 -8.86 11.91
C ALA A 7 -8.67 -9.19 11.97
N THR A 8 -7.78 -8.20 11.93
CA THR A 8 -6.33 -8.41 11.81
C THR A 8 -5.55 -8.07 13.07
N ASP A 9 -6.09 -7.23 13.96
CA ASP A 9 -5.35 -6.66 15.09
C ASP A 9 -4.74 -7.69 16.03
N ASN A 10 -5.55 -8.62 16.55
CA ASN A 10 -5.07 -9.64 17.49
C ASN A 10 -4.02 -10.57 16.85
N ALA A 11 -4.24 -10.98 15.61
CA ALA A 11 -3.29 -11.84 14.89
C ALA A 11 -1.95 -11.12 14.69
N THR A 12 -1.98 -9.84 14.27
CA THR A 12 -0.77 -9.01 14.10
C THR A 12 -0.03 -8.81 15.42
N LEU A 13 -0.73 -8.46 16.51
CA LEU A 13 -0.12 -8.27 17.83
C LEU A 13 0.55 -9.56 18.33
N ASN A 14 -0.15 -10.69 18.24
CA ASN A 14 0.39 -11.99 18.65
C ASN A 14 1.60 -12.38 17.80
N PHE A 15 1.58 -12.10 16.50
CA PHE A 15 2.69 -12.41 15.61
C PHE A 15 3.93 -11.57 15.93
N LEU A 16 3.77 -10.28 16.20
CA LEU A 16 4.87 -9.40 16.62
C LEU A 16 5.47 -9.84 17.95
N ASP A 17 4.64 -10.16 18.95
CA ASP A 17 5.10 -10.57 20.28
C ASP A 17 5.85 -11.91 20.22
N ARG A 18 5.34 -12.89 19.45
CA ARG A 18 5.99 -14.19 19.23
C ARG A 18 7.36 -14.11 18.56
N HIS A 19 7.61 -13.07 17.76
CA HIS A 19 8.88 -12.85 17.06
C HIS A 19 9.71 -11.75 17.72
N GLU A 20 9.42 -11.40 18.97
CA GLU A 20 10.18 -10.39 19.74
C GLU A 20 10.34 -9.07 18.97
N TYR A 21 9.28 -8.68 18.24
CA TYR A 21 9.24 -7.48 17.40
C TYR A 21 10.36 -7.41 16.35
N PHE A 22 10.90 -8.55 15.94
CA PHE A 22 12.02 -8.66 14.99
C PHE A 22 13.25 -7.85 15.43
N GLY A 23 13.50 -7.80 16.75
CA GLY A 23 14.60 -7.04 17.37
C GLY A 23 14.33 -5.55 17.57
N LEU A 24 13.16 -5.03 17.16
CA LEU A 24 12.76 -3.66 17.44
C LEU A 24 12.30 -3.50 18.90
N LYS A 25 12.44 -2.31 19.45
CA LYS A 25 11.86 -1.97 20.76
C LYS A 25 10.33 -1.92 20.65
N LYS A 26 9.64 -2.70 21.49
CA LYS A 26 8.16 -2.73 21.59
C LYS A 26 7.54 -1.34 21.69
N ASP A 27 8.14 -0.43 22.47
CA ASP A 27 7.66 0.95 22.65
C ASP A 27 7.71 1.81 21.36
N ASN A 28 8.43 1.36 20.33
CA ASN A 28 8.50 2.02 19.02
C ASN A 28 7.60 1.36 17.97
N VAL A 29 6.91 0.26 18.31
CA VAL A 29 5.98 -0.45 17.43
C VAL A 29 4.57 -0.34 17.99
N ARG A 30 3.80 0.59 17.43
CA ARG A 30 2.43 0.85 17.84
C ARG A 30 1.44 0.40 16.76
N THR A 31 0.56 -0.55 17.10
CA THR A 31 -0.63 -0.86 16.30
C THR A 31 -1.77 0.09 16.68
N PHE A 32 -2.67 0.35 15.73
CA PHE A 32 -3.89 1.11 15.96
C PHE A 32 -4.95 0.68 14.94
N LYS A 33 -6.22 0.67 15.34
CA LYS A 33 -7.31 0.10 14.55
C LYS A 33 -8.03 1.16 13.73
N GLN A 34 -8.37 0.82 12.49
CA GLN A 34 -9.33 1.58 11.68
C GLN A 34 -10.77 1.26 12.09
N CYS A 35 -11.71 2.07 11.61
CA CYS A 35 -13.13 1.87 11.91
C CYS A 35 -13.71 0.75 11.04
N MET A 36 -14.84 0.19 11.50
CA MET A 36 -15.62 -0.79 10.75
C MET A 36 -16.98 -0.17 10.45
N ILE A 37 -17.37 -0.13 9.17
CA ILE A 37 -18.64 0.44 8.70
C ILE A 37 -19.58 -0.70 8.31
N PRO A 38 -20.91 -0.58 8.53
CA PRO A 38 -21.87 -1.56 8.07
C PRO A 38 -21.82 -1.79 6.55
N CYS A 39 -22.12 -3.01 6.13
CA CYS A 39 -22.38 -3.34 4.74
C CYS A 39 -23.85 -3.06 4.41
N TYR A 40 -24.11 -2.66 3.16
CA TYR A 40 -25.47 -2.34 2.70
C TYR A 40 -25.90 -3.28 1.59
N ASP A 41 -27.19 -3.57 1.47
CA ASP A 41 -27.76 -4.12 0.23
C ASP A 41 -27.91 -3.02 -0.83
N PHE A 42 -28.45 -3.38 -2.01
CA PHE A 42 -28.65 -2.41 -3.09
C PHE A 42 -29.81 -1.43 -2.84
N ASP A 43 -30.67 -1.70 -1.87
CA ASP A 43 -31.76 -0.81 -1.43
C ASP A 43 -31.30 0.13 -0.30
N GLY A 44 -30.02 0.05 0.10
CA GLY A 44 -29.44 0.87 1.18
C GLY A 44 -29.73 0.36 2.59
N ARG A 45 -30.25 -0.86 2.76
CA ARG A 45 -30.50 -1.46 4.07
C ARG A 45 -29.21 -2.08 4.61
N ILE A 46 -29.02 -2.00 5.92
CA ILE A 46 -27.87 -2.63 6.58
C ILE A 46 -28.04 -4.15 6.56
N LEU A 47 -26.98 -4.86 6.15
CA LEU A 47 -26.92 -6.31 6.17
C LEU A 47 -26.54 -6.83 7.57
N LEU A 48 -27.19 -7.90 8.00
CA LEU A 48 -26.82 -8.69 9.19
C LEU A 48 -25.93 -9.86 8.78
N ASP A 49 -24.78 -10.07 9.42
CA ASP A 49 -23.95 -11.27 9.24
C ASP A 49 -24.48 -12.45 10.07
N GLU A 50 -25.03 -12.15 11.24
CA GLU A 50 -25.78 -13.07 12.10
C GLU A 50 -27.01 -12.36 12.68
N LYS A 51 -27.99 -13.10 13.22
CA LYS A 51 -29.26 -12.53 13.76
C LYS A 51 -29.04 -11.37 14.75
N HIS A 52 -27.91 -11.36 15.45
CA HIS A 52 -27.56 -10.39 16.49
C HIS A 52 -26.33 -9.54 16.11
N LYS A 53 -25.83 -9.63 14.87
CA LYS A 53 -24.55 -9.04 14.47
C LYS A 53 -24.62 -8.41 13.09
N LEU A 54 -24.32 -7.12 13.02
CA LEU A 54 -24.19 -6.40 11.75
C LEU A 54 -23.04 -6.97 10.91
N SER A 55 -23.27 -7.09 9.61
CA SER A 55 -22.19 -7.29 8.65
C SER A 55 -21.41 -5.97 8.54
N LYS A 56 -20.10 -6.04 8.79
CA LYS A 56 -19.21 -4.87 8.76
C LYS A 56 -17.98 -5.14 7.91
N ALA A 57 -17.42 -4.08 7.35
CA ALA A 57 -16.14 -4.10 6.66
C ALA A 57 -15.27 -2.91 7.13
N PRO A 58 -13.94 -2.98 6.97
CA PRO A 58 -13.08 -1.82 7.17
C PRO A 58 -13.52 -0.67 6.27
N ASP A 59 -13.34 0.58 6.72
CA ASP A 59 -13.76 1.80 6.01
C ASP A 59 -12.84 2.24 4.86
N GLY A 60 -12.11 1.29 4.27
CA GLY A 60 -11.08 1.53 3.28
C GLY A 60 -9.77 2.06 3.87
N ASN A 61 -8.70 2.07 3.08
CA ASN A 61 -7.39 2.56 3.56
C ASN A 61 -7.39 4.08 3.85
N GLY A 62 -8.34 4.85 3.32
CA GLY A 62 -8.60 6.23 3.68
C GLY A 62 -9.21 6.43 5.07
N GLY A 63 -9.70 5.36 5.71
CA GLY A 63 -10.04 5.35 7.15
C GLY A 63 -8.85 5.67 8.07
N LEU A 64 -7.64 5.63 7.52
CA LEU A 64 -6.39 6.04 8.17
C LEU A 64 -6.50 7.37 8.91
N TYR A 65 -7.03 8.42 8.29
CA TYR A 65 -7.01 9.78 8.88
C TYR A 65 -7.83 9.88 10.16
N ARG A 66 -9.03 9.28 10.14
CA ARG A 66 -9.85 9.17 11.33
C ARG A 66 -9.15 8.33 12.39
N ALA A 67 -8.58 7.17 12.01
CA ALA A 67 -7.88 6.27 12.91
C ALA A 67 -6.68 6.93 13.60
N LEU A 68 -5.87 7.70 12.85
CA LEU A 68 -4.71 8.44 13.34
C LEU A 68 -5.10 9.43 14.46
N LYS A 69 -6.21 10.15 14.26
CA LYS A 69 -6.74 11.12 15.23
C LYS A 69 -7.30 10.44 16.47
N ILE A 70 -8.25 9.52 16.31
CA ILE A 70 -8.96 8.92 17.47
C ILE A 70 -8.04 8.07 18.34
N SER A 71 -7.00 7.47 17.77
CA SER A 71 -6.03 6.67 18.51
C SER A 71 -4.94 7.51 19.19
N GLY A 72 -4.88 8.83 18.97
CA GLY A 72 -3.80 9.67 19.49
C GLY A 72 -2.44 9.33 18.87
N VAL A 73 -2.40 8.80 17.65
CA VAL A 73 -1.14 8.58 16.92
C VAL A 73 -0.55 9.90 16.45
N LEU A 74 -1.38 10.85 16.02
CA LEU A 74 -0.91 12.21 15.65
C LEU A 74 -0.23 12.91 16.82
N ASP A 75 -0.80 12.78 18.02
CA ASP A 75 -0.21 13.38 19.24
C ASP A 75 1.09 12.68 19.62
N ASP A 76 1.18 11.36 19.47
CA ASP A 76 2.43 10.61 19.68
C ASP A 76 3.51 10.99 18.67
N MET A 77 3.16 11.16 17.38
CA MET A 77 4.08 11.63 16.35
C MET A 77 4.67 13.01 16.72
N ARG A 78 3.81 13.95 17.13
CA ARG A 78 4.22 15.28 17.58
C ARG A 78 5.11 15.23 18.82
N ARG A 79 4.71 14.46 19.83
CA ARG A 79 5.50 14.27 21.06
C ARG A 79 6.89 13.70 20.78
N ARG A 80 7.02 12.83 19.79
CA ARG A 80 8.29 12.25 19.34
C ARG A 80 9.09 13.16 18.41
N GLY A 81 8.56 14.31 18.01
CA GLY A 81 9.22 15.21 17.06
C GLY A 81 9.28 14.66 15.62
N ILE A 82 8.39 13.73 15.26
CA ILE A 82 8.30 13.20 13.90
C ILE A 82 7.80 14.31 12.98
N ARG A 83 8.46 14.49 11.83
CA ARG A 83 8.08 15.49 10.81
C ARG A 83 7.57 14.86 9.52
N SER A 84 8.17 13.73 9.15
CA SER A 84 7.89 13.02 7.89
C SER A 84 7.39 11.62 8.19
N VAL A 85 6.33 11.23 7.48
CA VAL A 85 5.71 9.90 7.56
C VAL A 85 5.74 9.27 6.18
N HIS A 86 6.36 8.10 6.08
CA HIS A 86 6.25 7.24 4.91
C HIS A 86 5.12 6.24 5.17
N ALA A 87 4.05 6.33 4.39
CA ALA A 87 2.91 5.41 4.44
C ALA A 87 2.93 4.50 3.21
N HIS A 88 2.83 3.19 3.42
CA HIS A 88 2.88 2.22 2.32
C HIS A 88 1.90 1.05 2.51
N SER A 89 1.59 0.36 1.41
CA SER A 89 0.88 -0.93 1.44
C SER A 89 1.76 -2.05 2.00
N VAL A 90 1.14 -3.04 2.63
CA VAL A 90 1.82 -4.18 3.27
C VAL A 90 2.27 -5.26 2.28
N ASP A 91 1.68 -5.28 1.09
CA ASP A 91 1.75 -6.41 0.15
C ASP A 91 2.84 -6.29 -0.93
N ASN A 92 3.69 -5.28 -0.87
CA ASN A 92 4.80 -5.12 -1.81
C ASN A 92 6.09 -5.69 -1.20
N ILE A 93 6.62 -6.78 -1.75
CA ILE A 93 7.84 -7.42 -1.22
C ILE A 93 9.11 -6.58 -1.46
N LEU A 94 9.10 -5.71 -2.48
CA LEU A 94 10.24 -4.84 -2.82
C LEU A 94 10.15 -3.46 -2.15
N ILE A 95 9.29 -3.31 -1.14
CA ILE A 95 9.05 -2.02 -0.50
C ILE A 95 10.30 -1.51 0.21
N LYS A 96 10.81 -0.36 -0.22
CA LYS A 96 11.87 0.36 0.48
C LYS A 96 11.31 1.12 1.68
N VAL A 97 11.07 0.42 2.79
CA VAL A 97 10.54 1.02 4.03
C VAL A 97 11.47 2.14 4.48
N ALA A 98 10.88 3.30 4.80
CA ALA A 98 11.60 4.55 5.11
C ALA A 98 12.70 4.95 4.11
N ASP A 99 12.46 4.80 2.79
CA ASP A 99 13.44 5.14 1.74
C ASP A 99 14.02 6.56 1.87
N PRO A 100 15.32 6.70 2.17
CA PRO A 100 15.94 7.99 2.42
C PRO A 100 16.00 8.87 1.16
N ILE A 101 16.05 8.27 -0.04
CA ILE A 101 16.11 9.01 -1.31
C ILE A 101 14.77 9.71 -1.54
N PHE A 102 13.66 8.97 -1.46
CA PHE A 102 12.33 9.55 -1.63
C PHE A 102 11.97 10.56 -0.54
N ILE A 103 12.22 10.24 0.73
CA ILE A 103 11.98 11.16 1.84
C ILE A 103 12.83 12.43 1.65
N GLY A 104 14.11 12.29 1.32
CA GLY A 104 15.01 13.40 1.04
C GLY A 104 14.56 14.26 -0.13
N TYR A 105 14.06 13.65 -1.21
CA TYR A 105 13.47 14.35 -2.34
C TYR A 105 12.26 15.19 -1.93
N CYS A 106 11.29 14.59 -1.22
CA CYS A 106 10.10 15.30 -0.73
C CYS A 106 10.47 16.47 0.18
N VAL A 107 11.39 16.25 1.14
CA VAL A 107 11.89 17.30 2.04
C VAL A 107 12.60 18.41 1.25
N GLY A 108 13.49 18.06 0.31
CA GLY A 108 14.23 19.02 -0.51
C GLY A 108 13.35 19.85 -1.44
N LYS A 109 12.18 19.32 -1.83
CA LYS A 109 11.15 20.04 -2.57
C LYS A 109 10.20 20.85 -1.69
N GLY A 110 10.30 20.74 -0.36
CA GLY A 110 9.35 21.35 0.56
C GLY A 110 7.94 20.78 0.42
N ALA A 111 7.82 19.52 0.01
CA ALA A 111 6.54 18.86 -0.20
C ALA A 111 5.85 18.56 1.13
N ASP A 112 4.53 18.74 1.18
CA ASP A 112 3.69 18.32 2.31
C ASP A 112 3.02 16.96 2.06
N CYS A 113 2.86 16.60 0.79
CA CYS A 113 2.38 15.31 0.30
C CYS A 113 3.21 14.85 -0.91
N GLY A 114 3.58 13.57 -0.95
CA GLY A 114 4.27 12.99 -2.09
C GLY A 114 3.83 11.56 -2.37
N VAL A 115 4.02 11.12 -3.60
CA VAL A 115 3.70 9.74 -4.03
C VAL A 115 4.85 9.15 -4.82
N LYS A 116 5.17 7.89 -4.56
CA LYS A 116 5.95 7.08 -5.50
C LYS A 116 5.03 6.46 -6.53
N VAL A 117 5.48 6.47 -7.77
CA VAL A 117 4.82 5.81 -8.89
C VAL A 117 5.80 4.89 -9.60
N VAL A 118 5.28 3.94 -10.35
CA VAL A 118 6.05 3.18 -11.34
C VAL A 118 5.47 3.42 -12.71
N GLU A 119 6.28 3.24 -13.75
CA GLU A 119 5.77 3.30 -15.12
C GLU A 119 4.69 2.23 -15.33
N LYS A 120 3.48 2.68 -15.64
CA LYS A 120 2.39 1.85 -16.18
C LYS A 120 2.61 1.72 -17.68
N THR A 121 2.85 0.50 -18.15
CA THR A 121 3.13 0.20 -19.56
C THR A 121 1.91 -0.36 -20.29
N GLU A 122 1.04 -1.06 -19.57
CA GLU A 122 -0.14 -1.73 -20.11
C GLU A 122 -1.43 -0.98 -19.71
N PRO A 123 -2.32 -0.62 -20.66
CA PRO A 123 -3.58 0.07 -20.38
C PRO A 123 -4.43 -0.62 -19.30
N ASN A 124 -4.47 -1.95 -19.33
CA ASN A 124 -5.30 -2.80 -18.49
C ASN A 124 -4.63 -3.22 -17.17
N GLU A 125 -3.45 -2.69 -16.85
CA GLU A 125 -2.83 -2.92 -15.54
C GLU A 125 -3.74 -2.37 -14.43
N ALA A 126 -4.00 -3.18 -13.40
CA ALA A 126 -4.89 -2.87 -12.29
C ALA A 126 -4.22 -1.95 -11.25
N VAL A 127 -3.76 -0.80 -11.70
CA VAL A 127 -3.16 0.26 -10.90
C VAL A 127 -3.85 1.59 -11.20
N GLY A 128 -4.20 2.33 -10.16
CA GLY A 128 -4.65 3.71 -10.30
C GLY A 128 -3.56 4.58 -10.92
N VAL A 129 -3.95 5.65 -11.61
CA VAL A 129 -3.00 6.59 -12.24
C VAL A 129 -3.02 7.92 -11.53
N VAL A 130 -1.84 8.43 -11.16
CA VAL A 130 -1.69 9.78 -10.61
C VAL A 130 -1.81 10.78 -11.76
N CYS A 131 -2.73 11.73 -11.64
CA CYS A 131 -2.98 12.75 -12.66
C CYS A 131 -3.48 14.05 -12.05
N GLN A 132 -3.76 15.03 -12.91
CA GLN A 132 -4.46 16.25 -12.54
C GLN A 132 -5.83 16.31 -13.24
N VAL A 133 -6.85 16.67 -12.48
CA VAL A 133 -8.19 16.99 -12.99
C VAL A 133 -8.51 18.39 -12.48
N ASP A 134 -8.79 19.31 -13.41
CA ASP A 134 -9.04 20.73 -13.12
C ASP A 134 -7.94 21.39 -12.26
N GLY A 135 -6.67 21.05 -12.55
CA GLY A 135 -5.50 21.56 -11.84
C GLY A 135 -5.24 20.91 -10.47
N VAL A 136 -6.08 19.97 -10.03
CA VAL A 136 -5.98 19.31 -8.73
C VAL A 136 -5.40 17.90 -8.89
N TYR A 137 -4.35 17.58 -8.13
CA TYR A 137 -3.75 16.25 -8.11
C TYR A 137 -4.66 15.21 -7.46
N ARG A 138 -4.84 14.07 -8.12
CA ARG A 138 -5.65 12.93 -7.65
C ARG A 138 -5.07 11.62 -8.19
N VAL A 139 -5.61 10.51 -7.70
CA VAL A 139 -5.48 9.21 -8.36
C VAL A 139 -6.83 8.87 -8.96
N VAL A 140 -6.83 8.47 -10.23
CA VAL A 140 -8.01 7.86 -10.87
C VAL A 140 -7.80 6.36 -10.82
N GLU A 141 -8.67 5.65 -10.09
CA GLU A 141 -8.55 4.20 -9.93
C GLU A 141 -8.79 3.46 -11.25
N TYR A 142 -8.17 2.30 -11.40
CA TYR A 142 -8.27 1.50 -12.63
C TYR A 142 -9.71 1.04 -12.92
N SER A 143 -10.55 0.94 -11.89
CA SER A 143 -11.98 0.60 -12.03
C SER A 143 -12.84 1.79 -12.44
N GLU A 144 -12.30 3.01 -12.41
CA GLU A 144 -13.01 4.27 -12.65
C GLU A 144 -12.51 4.99 -13.91
N ILE A 145 -11.35 4.60 -14.45
CA ILE A 145 -10.80 5.15 -15.70
C ILE A 145 -11.51 4.58 -16.93
N SER A 146 -11.80 5.44 -17.92
CA SER A 146 -12.38 5.00 -19.19
C SER A 146 -11.35 4.24 -20.04
N LYS A 147 -11.84 3.33 -20.90
CA LYS A 147 -10.97 2.60 -21.84
C LYS A 147 -10.18 3.55 -22.73
N GLU A 148 -10.86 4.53 -23.32
CA GLU A 148 -10.25 5.56 -24.20
C GLU A 148 -9.11 6.30 -23.49
N THR A 149 -9.32 6.73 -22.25
CA THR A 149 -8.30 7.42 -21.45
C THR A 149 -7.13 6.49 -21.11
N SER A 150 -7.41 5.22 -20.77
CA SER A 150 -6.38 4.25 -20.39
C SER A 150 -5.47 3.83 -21.55
N GLU A 151 -5.98 3.85 -22.78
CA GLU A 151 -5.25 3.47 -24.00
C GLU A 151 -4.57 4.67 -24.68
N LEU A 152 -4.80 5.90 -24.22
CA LEU A 152 -4.23 7.11 -24.78
C LEU A 152 -2.70 7.08 -24.69
N ARG A 153 -2.02 7.37 -25.81
CA ARG A 153 -0.55 7.35 -25.91
C ARG A 153 0.01 8.69 -26.35
N ARG A 154 1.23 8.97 -25.90
CA ARG A 154 2.05 10.09 -26.35
C ARG A 154 2.73 9.75 -27.69
N PRO A 155 3.32 10.74 -28.39
CA PRO A 155 4.06 10.50 -29.63
C PRO A 155 5.23 9.51 -29.50
N ASP A 156 5.80 9.35 -28.29
CA ASP A 156 6.86 8.38 -27.99
C ASP A 156 6.35 6.94 -27.81
N GLY A 157 5.04 6.71 -27.93
CA GLY A 157 4.39 5.41 -27.77
C GLY A 157 4.06 5.02 -26.32
N LYS A 158 4.54 5.77 -25.33
CA LYS A 158 4.21 5.54 -23.92
C LYS A 158 2.77 5.97 -23.61
N LEU A 159 2.17 5.40 -22.57
CA LEU A 159 0.84 5.83 -22.13
C LEU A 159 0.89 7.30 -21.70
N MET A 160 -0.17 8.06 -22.05
CA MET A 160 -0.34 9.43 -21.59
C MET A 160 -0.44 9.48 -20.06
N PHE A 161 -1.19 8.54 -19.48
CA PHE A 161 -1.36 8.37 -18.04
C PHE A 161 -0.53 7.16 -17.57
N ASN A 162 0.78 7.34 -17.47
CA ASN A 162 1.72 6.28 -17.12
C ASN A 162 2.21 6.30 -15.65
N ALA A 163 1.78 7.26 -14.84
CA ALA A 163 2.18 7.37 -13.44
C ALA A 163 1.37 6.41 -12.55
N GLY A 164 1.73 5.12 -12.55
CA GLY A 164 1.03 4.07 -11.80
C GLY A 164 1.22 4.20 -10.29
N ASN A 165 0.13 4.40 -9.56
CA ASN A 165 0.12 4.47 -8.10
C ASN A 165 0.47 3.12 -7.48
N VAL A 166 1.52 3.08 -6.65
CA VAL A 166 1.96 1.88 -5.93
C VAL A 166 1.63 1.92 -4.44
N CYS A 167 0.73 2.81 -4.03
CA CYS A 167 0.33 3.02 -2.63
C CYS A 167 1.52 3.24 -1.69
N ASN A 168 2.45 4.10 -2.11
CA ASN A 168 3.63 4.50 -1.34
C ASN A 168 3.70 6.03 -1.32
N HIS A 169 3.50 6.60 -0.15
CA HIS A 169 3.23 8.01 0.06
C HIS A 169 4.15 8.61 1.10
N TYR A 170 4.46 9.88 0.89
CA TYR A 170 5.08 10.76 1.86
C TYR A 170 4.04 11.74 2.38
N PHE A 171 3.96 11.93 3.68
CA PHE A 171 3.17 12.98 4.30
C PHE A 171 3.98 13.70 5.38
N THR A 172 3.83 15.02 5.47
CA THR A 172 4.24 15.72 6.69
C THR A 172 3.24 15.45 7.82
N VAL A 173 3.70 15.48 9.07
CA VAL A 173 2.79 15.33 10.22
C VAL A 173 1.77 16.46 10.25
N ASP A 174 2.14 17.68 9.88
CA ASP A 174 1.20 18.81 9.81
C ASP A 174 0.12 18.61 8.75
N PHE A 175 0.47 18.08 7.57
CA PHE A 175 -0.51 17.68 6.57
C PHE A 175 -1.48 16.61 7.09
N LEU A 176 -0.97 15.57 7.76
CA LEU A 176 -1.82 14.53 8.35
C LEU A 176 -2.78 15.09 9.41
N VAL A 177 -2.31 16.04 10.22
CA VAL A 177 -3.15 16.72 11.22
C VAL A 177 -4.24 17.54 10.54
N ASP A 178 -3.88 18.33 9.53
CA ASP A 178 -4.82 19.19 8.81
C ASP A 178 -5.92 18.36 8.15
N VAL A 179 -5.53 17.33 7.39
CA VAL A 179 -6.48 16.38 6.80
C VAL A 179 -7.38 15.74 7.86
N SER A 180 -6.80 15.22 8.95
CA SER A 180 -7.58 14.50 9.97
C SER A 180 -8.53 15.40 10.76
N ASN A 181 -8.25 16.70 10.83
CA ASN A 181 -9.08 17.67 11.56
C ASN A 181 -10.12 18.35 10.68
N ASN A 182 -9.76 18.68 9.44
CA ASN A 182 -10.51 19.60 8.60
C ASN A 182 -11.12 18.91 7.37
N HIS A 183 -10.48 17.88 6.82
CA HIS A 183 -10.85 17.31 5.51
C HIS A 183 -11.30 15.85 5.54
N GLU A 184 -11.12 15.12 6.64
CA GLU A 184 -11.45 13.69 6.72
C GLU A 184 -12.91 13.40 6.34
N LYS A 185 -13.84 14.28 6.72
CA LYS A 185 -15.28 14.14 6.42
C LYS A 185 -15.65 14.48 4.98
N GLU A 186 -14.77 15.17 4.26
CA GLU A 186 -14.94 15.61 2.87
C GLU A 186 -14.36 14.60 1.86
N LEU A 187 -13.73 13.53 2.35
CA LEU A 187 -13.24 12.46 1.49
C LEU A 187 -14.39 11.72 0.82
N ASP A 188 -14.18 11.44 -0.46
CA ASP A 188 -15.13 10.78 -1.32
C ASP A 188 -15.39 9.35 -0.83
N LEU A 189 -16.63 8.88 -1.01
CA LEU A 189 -17.05 7.54 -0.64
C LEU A 189 -17.12 6.67 -1.88
N HIS A 190 -16.27 5.65 -1.95
CA HIS A 190 -16.21 4.71 -3.06
C HIS A 190 -17.06 3.47 -2.76
N LEU A 191 -17.87 3.06 -3.74
CA LEU A 191 -18.83 1.97 -3.59
C LEU A 191 -18.32 0.70 -4.28
N ALA A 192 -18.00 -0.32 -3.50
CA ALA A 192 -17.55 -1.62 -4.02
C ALA A 192 -18.66 -2.67 -3.92
N LYS A 193 -19.14 -3.16 -5.07
CA LYS A 193 -20.09 -4.29 -5.12
C LYS A 193 -19.40 -5.58 -4.69
N LYS A 194 -19.93 -6.27 -3.68
CA LYS A 194 -19.33 -7.49 -3.11
C LYS A 194 -20.38 -8.57 -2.86
N LYS A 195 -19.90 -9.81 -2.74
CA LYS A 195 -20.62 -10.96 -2.21
C LYS A 195 -20.51 -10.90 -0.68
N ILE A 196 -21.57 -10.51 0.00
CA ILE A 196 -21.59 -10.25 1.44
C ILE A 196 -22.51 -11.28 2.10
N PRO A 197 -21.96 -12.22 2.89
CA PRO A 197 -22.78 -13.14 3.68
C PRO A 197 -23.80 -12.36 4.52
N PHE A 198 -25.03 -12.85 4.55
CA PHE A 198 -26.13 -12.16 5.23
C PHE A 198 -27.16 -13.11 5.82
N VAL A 199 -27.96 -12.63 6.77
CA VAL A 199 -29.14 -13.32 7.31
C VAL A 199 -30.40 -12.77 6.66
N ASP A 200 -31.28 -13.66 6.18
CA ASP A 200 -32.57 -13.29 5.61
C ASP A 200 -33.68 -13.07 6.66
N ASP A 201 -34.89 -12.70 6.20
CA ASP A 201 -36.05 -12.46 7.06
C ASP A 201 -36.53 -13.70 7.83
N ASN A 202 -36.18 -14.91 7.36
CA ASN A 202 -36.46 -16.17 8.05
C ASN A 202 -35.38 -16.50 9.10
N GLY A 203 -34.33 -15.68 9.18
CA GLY A 203 -33.22 -15.89 10.09
C GLY A 203 -32.20 -16.93 9.61
N LEU A 204 -32.18 -17.27 8.32
CA LEU A 204 -31.21 -18.19 7.72
C LEU A 204 -30.01 -17.41 7.18
N ARG A 205 -28.79 -17.89 7.47
CA ARG A 205 -27.55 -17.28 6.97
C ARG A 205 -27.18 -17.83 5.60
N HIS A 206 -26.93 -16.92 4.66
CA HIS A 206 -26.62 -17.21 3.26
C HIS A 206 -25.21 -16.78 2.88
N VAL A 207 -24.57 -17.56 2.00
CA VAL A 207 -23.34 -17.16 1.30
C VAL A 207 -23.70 -16.92 -0.17
N PRO A 208 -23.72 -15.66 -0.63
CA PRO A 208 -24.26 -15.32 -1.94
C PRO A 208 -23.32 -15.73 -3.08
N LYS A 209 -23.91 -16.21 -4.19
CA LYS A 209 -23.16 -16.62 -5.40
C LYS A 209 -22.82 -15.46 -6.34
N ALA A 210 -23.59 -14.37 -6.28
CA ALA A 210 -23.40 -13.12 -7.03
C ALA A 210 -23.35 -11.92 -6.06
N PRO A 211 -22.80 -10.76 -6.45
CA PRO A 211 -22.81 -9.58 -5.59
C PRO A 211 -24.22 -9.20 -5.16
N ASN A 212 -24.42 -9.02 -3.86
CA ASN A 212 -25.71 -8.73 -3.22
C ASN A 212 -25.69 -7.46 -2.35
N GLY A 213 -24.53 -6.81 -2.24
CA GLY A 213 -24.38 -5.62 -1.42
C GLY A 213 -23.19 -4.77 -1.78
N ILE A 214 -23.08 -3.66 -1.07
CA ILE A 214 -22.12 -2.58 -1.25
C ILE A 214 -21.29 -2.46 0.02
N LYS A 215 -19.97 -2.37 -0.16
CA LYS A 215 -19.04 -1.86 0.84
C LYS A 215 -18.69 -0.42 0.50
N VAL A 216 -18.65 0.43 1.51
CA VAL A 216 -18.27 1.84 1.38
C VAL A 216 -16.85 2.01 1.91
N GLU A 217 -15.97 2.55 1.07
CA GLU A 217 -14.55 2.69 1.37
C GLU A 217 -14.10 4.13 1.06
N LYS A 218 -13.16 4.66 1.84
CA LYS A 218 -12.38 5.85 1.49
C LYS A 218 -11.02 5.42 0.98
N PHE A 219 -10.42 6.20 0.07
CA PHE A 219 -9.05 5.93 -0.36
C PHE A 219 -8.01 6.87 0.25
N VAL A 220 -6.85 6.30 0.56
CA VAL A 220 -5.71 6.99 1.20
C VAL A 220 -5.08 8.06 0.30
N PHE A 221 -5.37 8.07 -0.99
CA PHE A 221 -4.83 9.06 -1.93
C PHE A 221 -5.82 10.18 -2.27
N ASP A 222 -7.08 10.09 -1.81
CA ASP A 222 -8.09 11.13 -2.06
C ASP A 222 -7.74 12.45 -1.37
N VAL A 223 -6.76 12.44 -0.47
CA VAL A 223 -6.23 13.63 0.19
C VAL A 223 -5.28 14.45 -0.66
N PHE A 224 -4.80 13.94 -1.80
CA PHE A 224 -3.84 14.66 -2.64
C PHE A 224 -4.37 16.04 -3.06
N LYS A 225 -5.69 16.17 -3.19
CA LYS A 225 -6.38 17.44 -3.48
C LYS A 225 -6.17 18.53 -2.44
N TYR A 226 -5.77 18.19 -1.21
CA TYR A 226 -5.53 19.12 -0.11
C TYR A 226 -4.05 19.50 0.05
N ALA A 227 -3.15 18.88 -0.72
CA ALA A 227 -1.73 19.17 -0.64
C ALA A 227 -1.43 20.59 -1.13
N LYS A 228 -0.63 21.33 -0.36
CA LYS A 228 -0.14 22.66 -0.77
C LYS A 228 1.01 22.54 -1.76
N ASN A 229 1.84 21.51 -1.61
CA ASN A 229 2.97 21.23 -2.47
C ASN A 229 3.10 19.72 -2.68
N PHE A 230 2.44 19.24 -3.73
CA PHE A 230 2.43 17.85 -4.12
C PHE A 230 3.61 17.50 -5.04
N VAL A 231 4.25 16.36 -4.80
CA VAL A 231 5.30 15.82 -5.69
C VAL A 231 5.07 14.35 -6.01
N ALA A 232 5.44 13.95 -7.23
CA ALA A 232 5.54 12.55 -7.62
C ALA A 232 7.00 12.16 -7.84
N TRP A 233 7.33 10.89 -7.55
CA TRP A 233 8.64 10.29 -7.78
C TRP A 233 8.47 8.96 -8.52
N GLU A 234 9.01 8.87 -9.73
CA GLU A 234 8.99 7.64 -10.51
C GLU A 234 10.14 6.72 -10.07
N ALA A 235 9.82 5.50 -9.67
CA ALA A 235 10.76 4.48 -9.23
C ALA A 235 10.83 3.31 -10.23
N PRO A 236 12.00 2.62 -10.36
CA PRO A 236 12.10 1.41 -11.15
C PRO A 236 11.25 0.29 -10.56
N ARG A 237 10.27 -0.22 -11.33
CA ARG A 237 9.38 -1.31 -10.90
C ARG A 237 10.14 -2.53 -10.39
N ASP A 238 11.14 -2.94 -11.15
CA ASP A 238 11.95 -4.14 -10.89
C ASP A 238 12.82 -4.06 -9.62
N SER A 239 12.82 -2.91 -8.95
CA SER A 239 13.57 -2.65 -7.73
C SER A 239 12.69 -2.20 -6.56
N GLU A 240 11.45 -1.74 -6.82
CA GLU A 240 10.60 -1.13 -5.80
C GLU A 240 9.13 -1.56 -5.82
N PHE A 241 8.69 -2.39 -6.78
CA PHE A 241 7.28 -2.81 -6.85
C PHE A 241 7.09 -4.24 -7.38
N SER A 242 6.74 -5.15 -6.47
CA SER A 242 6.22 -6.48 -6.78
C SER A 242 5.12 -6.83 -5.75
N PRO A 243 3.84 -6.61 -6.10
CA PRO A 243 2.73 -6.77 -5.16
C PRO A 243 2.29 -8.24 -5.01
N LEU A 244 1.73 -8.57 -3.85
CA LEU A 244 1.13 -9.85 -3.53
C LEU A 244 -0.39 -9.69 -3.35
N LYS A 245 -1.15 -10.00 -4.40
CA LYS A 245 -2.61 -9.84 -4.46
C LYS A 245 -3.36 -11.16 -4.64
N ASN A 246 -2.71 -12.15 -5.26
CA ASN A 246 -3.36 -13.38 -5.71
C ASN A 246 -2.66 -14.63 -5.17
N ALA A 247 -3.34 -15.77 -5.26
CA ALA A 247 -2.70 -17.08 -5.10
C ALA A 247 -1.87 -17.44 -6.34
N ASP A 248 -0.93 -18.39 -6.22
CA ASP A 248 -0.04 -18.80 -7.33
C ASP A 248 -0.78 -19.27 -8.59
N SER A 249 -1.99 -19.83 -8.44
CA SER A 249 -2.83 -20.24 -9.57
C SER A 249 -3.22 -19.10 -10.52
N ALA A 250 -3.10 -17.84 -10.10
CA ALA A 250 -3.33 -16.68 -10.96
C ALA A 250 -2.13 -16.34 -11.86
N GLY A 251 -0.92 -16.79 -11.52
CA GLY A 251 0.31 -16.55 -12.29
C GLY A 251 0.78 -15.09 -12.36
N LYS A 252 0.19 -14.19 -11.57
CA LYS A 252 0.56 -12.76 -11.49
C LYS A 252 0.29 -12.22 -10.09
N ASP A 253 1.14 -11.30 -9.63
CA ASP A 253 1.05 -10.65 -8.32
C ASP A 253 0.77 -11.68 -7.19
N CYS A 254 1.56 -12.76 -7.17
CA CYS A 254 1.36 -13.94 -6.32
C CYS A 254 2.67 -14.32 -5.58
N PRO A 255 2.64 -15.29 -4.65
CA PRO A 255 3.83 -15.64 -3.85
C PRO A 255 5.06 -15.97 -4.71
N SER A 256 4.88 -16.73 -5.80
CA SER A 256 5.97 -17.09 -6.70
C SER A 256 6.54 -15.91 -7.47
N THR A 257 5.71 -14.97 -7.96
CA THR A 257 6.23 -13.76 -8.63
C THR A 257 6.97 -12.87 -7.65
N ALA A 258 6.41 -12.64 -6.45
CA ALA A 258 7.06 -11.86 -5.39
C ALA A 258 8.43 -12.45 -4.99
N LYS A 259 8.49 -13.78 -4.76
CA LYS A 259 9.74 -14.48 -4.47
C LYS A 259 10.76 -14.32 -5.60
N ASN A 260 10.35 -14.53 -6.84
CA ASN A 260 11.27 -14.44 -7.98
C ASN A 260 11.80 -13.02 -8.17
N ASP A 261 10.95 -12.00 -7.98
CA ASP A 261 11.35 -10.60 -8.15
C ASP A 261 12.38 -10.17 -7.11
N VAL A 262 12.23 -10.55 -5.84
CA VAL A 262 13.23 -10.23 -4.80
C VAL A 262 14.56 -10.98 -5.04
N LEU A 263 14.51 -12.24 -5.47
CA LEU A 263 15.73 -13.00 -5.83
C LEU A 263 16.42 -12.40 -7.06
N ASN A 264 15.65 -11.94 -8.05
CA ASN A 264 16.19 -11.27 -9.23
C ASN A 264 16.81 -9.91 -8.87
N LEU A 265 16.22 -9.16 -7.93
CA LEU A 265 16.80 -7.93 -7.39
C LEU A 265 18.13 -8.20 -6.69
N HIS A 266 18.18 -9.19 -5.80
CA HIS A 266 19.41 -9.57 -5.10
C HIS A 266 20.50 -10.05 -6.06
N LYS A 267 20.14 -10.82 -7.09
CA LYS A 267 21.06 -11.17 -8.18
C LYS A 267 21.63 -9.93 -8.87
N LYS A 268 20.80 -8.93 -9.20
CA LYS A 268 21.27 -7.67 -9.81
C LYS A 268 22.23 -6.93 -8.88
N TRP A 269 21.96 -6.89 -7.58
CA TRP A 269 22.87 -6.26 -6.60
C TRP A 269 24.23 -6.96 -6.56
N LEU A 270 24.28 -8.29 -6.52
CA LEU A 270 25.52 -9.06 -6.52
C LEU A 270 26.34 -8.85 -7.80
N LEU A 271 25.69 -8.87 -8.96
CA LEU A 271 26.35 -8.61 -10.23
C LEU A 271 26.92 -7.19 -10.29
N LYS A 272 26.16 -6.19 -9.79
CA LYS A 272 26.62 -4.79 -9.68
C LYS A 272 27.79 -4.64 -8.70
N ALA A 273 27.85 -5.48 -7.67
CA ALA A 273 28.93 -5.54 -6.69
C ALA A 273 30.20 -6.26 -7.20
N GLY A 274 30.19 -6.79 -8.43
CA GLY A 274 31.36 -7.41 -9.07
C GLY A 274 31.38 -8.94 -9.04
N VAL A 275 30.34 -9.59 -8.51
CA VAL A 275 30.19 -11.05 -8.66
C VAL A 275 30.00 -11.38 -10.14
N LYS A 276 30.76 -12.33 -10.67
CA LYS A 276 30.73 -12.69 -12.10
C LYS A 276 29.58 -13.62 -12.45
N SER A 277 29.19 -14.49 -11.52
CA SER A 277 28.09 -15.44 -11.73
C SER A 277 27.30 -15.72 -10.46
N VAL A 278 25.97 -15.69 -10.58
CA VAL A 278 25.02 -16.04 -9.52
C VAL A 278 24.11 -17.15 -10.07
N VAL A 279 24.22 -18.34 -9.50
CA VAL A 279 23.51 -19.56 -9.92
C VAL A 279 22.55 -19.97 -8.81
N GLY A 280 21.30 -20.30 -9.15
CA GLY A 280 20.28 -20.69 -8.17
C GLY A 280 19.70 -19.52 -7.38
N GLU A 281 19.01 -19.83 -6.28
CA GLU A 281 18.33 -18.85 -5.43
C GLU A 281 19.32 -18.24 -4.42
N VAL A 282 19.59 -16.94 -4.54
CA VAL A 282 20.43 -16.21 -3.58
C VAL A 282 19.64 -15.03 -3.02
N GLU A 283 19.46 -15.02 -1.70
CA GLU A 283 18.76 -13.99 -0.97
C GLU A 283 19.75 -13.16 -0.13
N ILE A 284 19.47 -11.88 0.04
CA ILE A 284 20.27 -10.95 0.85
C ILE A 284 19.36 -10.43 1.95
N SER A 285 19.78 -10.59 3.21
CA SER A 285 19.08 -10.03 4.36
C SER A 285 19.09 -8.51 4.29
N PRO A 286 17.98 -7.83 4.61
CA PRO A 286 17.95 -6.37 4.74
C PRO A 286 18.89 -5.82 5.82
N LEU A 287 19.37 -6.66 6.74
CA LEU A 287 20.38 -6.27 7.75
C LEU A 287 21.78 -6.17 7.16
N LEU A 288 22.06 -6.90 6.08
CA LEU A 288 23.33 -6.85 5.35
C LEU A 288 23.33 -5.69 4.34
N SER A 289 22.25 -5.55 3.57
CA SER A 289 22.12 -4.54 2.53
C SER A 289 20.67 -4.11 2.34
N TYR A 290 20.40 -2.81 2.43
CA TYR A 290 19.07 -2.24 2.26
C TYR A 290 18.70 -2.02 0.78
N GLY A 291 19.67 -1.60 -0.04
CA GLY A 291 19.46 -1.23 -1.44
C GLY A 291 20.59 -1.70 -2.37
N GLY A 292 21.36 -2.71 -1.97
CA GLY A 292 22.49 -3.26 -2.71
C GLY A 292 23.84 -2.65 -2.37
N GLU A 293 23.93 -1.74 -1.39
CA GLU A 293 25.17 -1.24 -0.82
C GLU A 293 25.87 -2.27 0.11
N ASN A 294 27.13 -2.01 0.49
CA ASN A 294 27.91 -2.82 1.43
C ASN A 294 28.18 -4.29 1.03
N LEU A 295 27.89 -4.66 -0.21
CA LEU A 295 28.22 -5.96 -0.79
C LEU A 295 29.67 -5.98 -1.27
N ILE A 296 30.62 -6.13 -0.33
CA ILE A 296 32.06 -6.11 -0.60
C ILE A 296 32.72 -7.46 -0.34
N ASN A 297 33.89 -7.70 -0.93
CA ASN A 297 34.70 -8.92 -0.73
C ASN A 297 33.94 -10.23 -1.02
N LEU A 298 33.03 -10.20 -1.99
CA LEU A 298 32.27 -11.37 -2.43
C LEU A 298 33.08 -12.25 -3.38
N PRO A 299 32.84 -13.57 -3.41
CA PRO A 299 33.50 -14.46 -4.37
C PRO A 299 33.05 -14.18 -5.80
N ASP A 300 33.88 -14.52 -6.78
CA ASP A 300 33.56 -14.40 -8.22
C ASP A 300 32.28 -15.16 -8.62
N VAL A 301 31.98 -16.26 -7.93
CA VAL A 301 30.80 -17.11 -8.19
C VAL A 301 30.07 -17.39 -6.89
N ILE A 302 28.75 -17.20 -6.89
CA ILE A 302 27.87 -17.57 -5.78
C ILE A 302 26.84 -18.59 -6.29
N ASN A 303 26.78 -19.74 -5.61
CA ASN A 303 25.80 -20.79 -5.87
C ASN A 303 24.78 -20.82 -4.74
N GLY A 304 23.50 -20.84 -5.10
CA GLY A 304 22.36 -21.04 -4.21
C GLY A 304 21.94 -22.52 -4.10
N PRO A 305 20.97 -22.85 -3.23
CA PRO A 305 20.23 -21.92 -2.36
C PRO A 305 21.14 -21.34 -1.27
N LYS A 306 21.18 -20.01 -1.14
CA LYS A 306 22.03 -19.31 -0.16
C LYS A 306 21.38 -18.02 0.31
N VAL A 307 21.46 -17.76 1.61
CA VAL A 307 21.12 -16.45 2.20
C VAL A 307 22.43 -15.77 2.63
N LEU A 308 22.57 -14.50 2.32
CA LEU A 308 23.67 -13.63 2.79
C LEU A 308 23.12 -12.74 3.90
N GLU A 309 23.68 -12.85 5.10
CA GLU A 309 23.28 -12.11 6.30
C GLU A 309 24.46 -11.37 6.92
#